data_AF-A0A7J8G6I2-F1
#
_entry.id   AF-A0A7J8G6I2-F1
#
_cell.length_a   1.000
_cell.length_b   1.000
_cell.length_c   1.000
_cell.angle_alpha   90.00
_cell.angle_beta   90.00
_cell.angle_gamma   90.00
#
_symmetry.space_group_name_H-M   'P 1'
#
loop_
_entity.id
_entity.type
_entity.pdbx_description
1 polymer ?
#
loop_
_entity_poly.entity_id
_entity_poly.type
_entity_poly.pdbx_seq_one_letter_code
_entity_poly.pdbx_strand_id
1 'polypeptide(L)'
;MGSEEEKWEKLDAEFDHFVVDMKPFVLKLPHRSERQRCALWIRKLCEPSGTGVGIMGRKNRNLYAKLLLHMLKRGVIEGPFIHRPEPGTLKTLPSYMVSVIDQKV
;
A
#
# COMPACT_ATOMS: atom_id res chain seq x y z
N MET A 1 -26.71 -10.88 -7.10
CA MET A 1 -25.59 -10.25 -7.83
C MET A 1 -24.76 -9.28 -6.98
N GLY A 2 -25.22 -8.77 -5.82
CA GLY A 2 -24.50 -7.71 -5.08
C GLY A 2 -23.39 -8.09 -4.08
N SER A 3 -23.05 -9.36 -3.86
CA SER A 3 -22.17 -9.73 -2.73
C SER A 3 -20.67 -9.55 -2.98
N GLU A 4 -20.20 -9.66 -4.22
CA GLU A 4 -18.80 -9.41 -4.58
C GLU A 4 -18.56 -7.93 -4.93
N GLU A 5 -19.57 -7.31 -5.54
CA GLU A 5 -19.57 -5.88 -5.84
C GLU A 5 -19.64 -5.01 -4.58
N GLU A 6 -20.23 -5.49 -3.49
CA GLU A 6 -20.12 -4.76 -2.23
C GLU A 6 -18.74 -4.94 -1.57
N LYS A 7 -18.10 -6.11 -1.77
CA LYS A 7 -16.80 -6.43 -1.16
C LYS A 7 -15.66 -5.64 -1.79
N TRP A 8 -15.63 -5.53 -3.11
CA TRP A 8 -14.56 -4.78 -3.79
C TRP A 8 -14.66 -3.26 -3.54
N GLU A 9 -15.87 -2.69 -3.35
CA GLU A 9 -16.13 -1.28 -3.07
C GLU A 9 -15.64 -0.93 -1.68
N LYS A 10 -15.90 -1.80 -0.70
CA LYS A 10 -15.35 -1.67 0.65
C LYS A 10 -13.82 -1.67 0.63
N LEU A 11 -13.20 -2.53 -0.18
CA LEU A 11 -11.74 -2.58 -0.32
C LEU A 11 -11.18 -1.35 -1.07
N ASP A 12 -11.90 -0.83 -2.05
CA ASP A 12 -11.51 0.38 -2.79
C ASP A 12 -11.64 1.62 -1.89
N ALA A 13 -12.73 1.75 -1.13
CA ALA A 13 -12.89 2.81 -0.13
C ALA A 13 -11.82 2.75 0.98
N GLU A 14 -11.51 1.56 1.51
CA GLU A 14 -10.43 1.37 2.49
C GLU A 14 -9.07 1.83 1.92
N PHE A 15 -8.79 1.51 0.66
CA PHE A 15 -7.57 1.94 -0.01
C PHE A 15 -7.48 3.46 -0.15
N ASP A 16 -8.58 4.10 -0.57
CA ASP A 16 -8.63 5.56 -0.74
C ASP A 16 -8.34 6.28 0.58
N HIS A 17 -8.86 5.76 1.71
CA HIS A 17 -8.52 6.27 3.04
C HIS A 17 -7.02 6.17 3.33
N PHE A 18 -6.37 5.04 3.02
CA PHE A 18 -4.93 4.92 3.22
C PHE A 18 -4.14 5.92 2.38
N VAL A 19 -4.49 6.14 1.11
CA VAL A 19 -3.78 7.08 0.22
C VAL A 19 -3.89 8.51 0.74
N VAL A 20 -5.08 8.92 1.18
CA VAL A 20 -5.29 10.24 1.78
C VAL A 20 -4.43 10.41 3.04
N ASP A 21 -4.45 9.41 3.92
CA ASP A 21 -3.69 9.41 5.17
C ASP A 21 -2.17 9.46 4.96
N MET A 22 -1.65 8.85 3.90
CA MET A 22 -0.20 8.85 3.60
C MET A 22 0.34 10.24 3.24
N LYS A 23 -0.47 11.07 2.58
CA LYS A 23 -0.03 12.36 1.98
C LYS A 23 0.76 13.25 2.95
N PRO A 24 0.28 13.57 4.17
CA PRO A 24 1.03 14.41 5.10
C PRO A 24 2.37 13.79 5.53
N PHE A 25 2.46 12.47 5.63
CA PHE A 25 3.71 11.80 6.05
C PHE A 25 4.72 11.73 4.91
N VAL A 26 4.29 11.45 3.68
CA VAL A 26 5.18 11.46 2.51
C VAL A 26 5.79 12.85 2.30
N LEU A 27 4.98 13.92 2.45
CA LEU A 27 5.47 15.29 2.29
C LEU A 27 6.47 15.70 3.38
N LYS A 28 6.41 15.09 4.57
CA LYS A 28 7.31 15.35 5.70
C LYS A 28 8.61 14.54 5.68
N LEU A 29 8.74 13.52 4.81
CA LEU A 29 9.98 12.75 4.70
C LEU A 29 11.16 13.67 4.37
N PRO A 30 12.31 13.55 5.05
CA PRO A 30 13.43 14.46 4.85
C PRO A 30 14.11 14.25 3.48
N HIS A 31 14.26 12.99 3.06
CA HIS A 31 15.02 12.66 1.86
C HIS A 31 14.15 12.67 0.59
N ARG A 32 14.61 13.41 -0.42
CA ARG A 32 13.92 13.48 -1.74
C ARG A 32 13.76 12.11 -2.40
N SER A 33 14.76 11.25 -2.28
CA SER A 33 14.75 9.89 -2.85
C SER A 33 13.65 9.02 -2.22
N GLU A 34 13.41 9.14 -0.91
CA GLU A 34 12.33 8.43 -0.22
C GLU A 34 10.96 8.92 -0.66
N ARG A 35 10.78 10.25 -0.79
CA ARG A 35 9.55 10.83 -1.35
C ARG A 35 9.26 10.30 -2.74
N GLN A 36 10.28 10.23 -3.60
CA GLN A 36 10.15 9.67 -4.96
C GLN A 36 9.78 8.18 -4.95
N ARG A 37 10.41 7.36 -4.10
CA ARG A 37 10.06 5.94 -3.96
C ARG A 37 8.62 5.75 -3.49
N CYS A 38 8.19 6.51 -2.47
CA CYS A 38 6.81 6.48 -2.00
C CYS A 38 5.82 6.84 -3.12
N ALA A 39 6.10 7.89 -3.89
CA ALA A 39 5.26 8.28 -5.02
C ALA A 39 5.16 7.18 -6.09
N LEU A 40 6.25 6.50 -6.41
CA LEU A 40 6.24 5.37 -7.35
C LEU A 40 5.40 4.19 -6.84
N TRP A 41 5.52 3.87 -5.56
CA TRP A 41 4.73 2.81 -4.93
C TRP A 41 3.24 3.17 -4.87
N ILE A 42 2.89 4.38 -4.42
CA ILE A 42 1.49 4.86 -4.41
C ILE A 42 0.91 4.78 -5.82
N ARG A 43 1.65 5.22 -6.84
CA ARG A 43 1.21 5.11 -8.24
C ARG A 43 0.92 3.67 -8.64
N LYS A 44 1.83 2.72 -8.37
CA LYS A 44 1.60 1.29 -8.66
C LYS A 44 0.37 0.74 -7.93
N LEU A 45 0.15 1.13 -6.68
CA LEU A 45 -1.02 0.69 -5.92
C LEU A 45 -2.33 1.23 -6.51
N CYS A 46 -2.31 2.43 -7.08
CA CYS A 46 -3.45 3.00 -7.80
C CYS A 46 -3.67 2.37 -9.20
N GLU A 47 -2.68 1.68 -9.77
CA GLU A 47 -2.80 1.06 -11.10
C GLU A 47 -3.65 -0.23 -11.06
N PRO A 48 -4.74 -0.33 -11.85
CA PRO A 48 -5.59 -1.52 -11.88
C PRO A 48 -4.83 -2.79 -12.30
N SER A 49 -3.92 -2.66 -13.26
CA SER A 49 -3.05 -3.74 -13.74
C SER A 49 -1.98 -4.16 -12.72
N GLY A 50 -1.54 -3.23 -11.86
CA GLY A 50 -0.56 -3.49 -10.81
C GLY A 50 -1.14 -4.28 -9.64
N THR A 51 -2.42 -4.08 -9.31
CA THR A 51 -3.08 -4.65 -8.12
C THR A 51 -3.42 -6.14 -8.26
N GLY A 52 -3.53 -6.66 -9.48
CA GLY A 52 -4.06 -8.00 -9.75
C GLY A 52 -5.60 -8.02 -9.82
N VAL A 53 -6.17 -9.18 -10.18
CA VAL A 53 -7.61 -9.30 -10.49
C VAL A 53 -8.43 -9.70 -9.26
N GLY A 54 -9.63 -9.16 -9.13
CA GLY A 54 -10.63 -9.58 -8.14
C GLY A 54 -10.35 -9.15 -6.70
N ILE A 55 -10.98 -9.85 -5.75
CA ILE A 55 -10.92 -9.52 -4.31
C ILE A 55 -9.50 -9.73 -3.75
N MET A 56 -8.80 -10.78 -4.17
CA MET A 56 -7.47 -11.10 -3.65
C MET A 56 -6.44 -10.03 -4.04
N GLY A 57 -6.48 -9.52 -5.26
CA GLY A 57 -5.61 -8.41 -5.70
C GLY A 57 -5.81 -7.17 -4.84
N ARG A 58 -7.07 -6.75 -4.65
CA ARG A 58 -7.42 -5.59 -3.80
C ARG A 58 -6.99 -5.77 -2.35
N LYS A 59 -7.22 -6.94 -1.75
CA LYS A 59 -6.71 -7.25 -0.40
C LYS A 59 -5.19 -7.10 -0.32
N ASN A 60 -4.46 -7.61 -1.31
CA ASN A 60 -3.00 -7.47 -1.35
C ASN A 60 -2.57 -6.00 -1.50
N ARG A 61 -3.20 -5.22 -2.38
CA ARG A 61 -2.98 -3.76 -2.49
C ARG A 61 -3.20 -3.05 -1.16
N ASN A 62 -4.30 -3.36 -0.47
CA ASN A 62 -4.63 -2.74 0.81
C ASN A 62 -3.61 -3.11 1.90
N LEU A 63 -3.09 -4.34 1.91
CA LEU A 63 -2.00 -4.73 2.82
C LEU A 63 -0.71 -3.94 2.56
N TYR A 64 -0.33 -3.75 1.29
CA TYR A 64 0.80 -2.87 0.94
C TYR A 64 0.55 -1.44 1.39
N ALA A 65 -0.65 -0.91 1.18
CA ALA A 65 -1.00 0.45 1.59
C ALA A 65 -0.94 0.60 3.12
N LYS A 66 -1.53 -0.34 3.86
CA LYS A 66 -1.49 -0.36 5.33
C LYS A 66 -0.04 -0.43 5.86
N LEU A 67 0.80 -1.27 5.25
CA LEU A 67 2.22 -1.37 5.60
C LEU A 67 2.98 -0.07 5.34
N LEU A 68 2.81 0.52 4.16
CA LEU A 68 3.46 1.78 3.80
C LEU A 68 3.04 2.91 4.74
N LEU A 69 1.74 3.01 5.05
CA LEU A 69 1.23 4.00 6.00
C LEU A 69 1.79 3.78 7.41
N HIS A 70 1.89 2.54 7.89
CA HIS A 70 2.49 2.21 9.18
C HIS A 70 3.96 2.69 9.24
N MET A 71 4.74 2.39 8.21
CA MET A 71 6.15 2.79 8.10
C MET A 71 6.30 4.32 8.06
N LEU A 72 5.48 4.99 7.24
CA LEU A 72 5.44 6.45 7.13
C LEU A 72 5.10 7.14 8.46
N LYS A 73 4.13 6.62 9.23
CA LYS A 73 3.77 7.14 10.56
C LYS A 73 4.94 7.07 11.55
N ARG A 74 5.86 6.13 11.37
CA ARG A 74 7.06 5.93 12.19
C ARG A 74 8.30 6.64 11.64
N GLY A 75 8.21 7.28 10.48
CA GLY A 75 9.34 7.93 9.82
C GLY A 75 10.40 6.95 9.28
N VAL A 76 10.03 5.69 9.07
CA VAL A 76 10.93 4.66 8.50
C VAL A 76 10.41 4.23 7.13
N ILE A 77 11.29 3.83 6.23
CA ILE A 77 10.93 3.21 4.94
C ILE A 77 11.80 1.97 4.77
N GLU A 78 11.17 0.80 4.77
CA GLU A 78 11.86 -0.49 4.82
C GLU A 78 11.21 -1.51 3.86
N GLY A 79 11.82 -2.69 3.78
CA GLY A 79 11.32 -3.81 2.99
C GLY A 79 11.18 -3.44 1.50
N PRO A 80 10.02 -3.69 0.85
CA PRO A 80 9.87 -3.44 -0.58
C PRO A 80 10.01 -1.96 -0.95
N PHE A 81 9.77 -1.04 -0.01
CA PHE A 81 9.72 0.40 -0.27
C PHE A 81 11.09 1.07 -0.36
N ILE A 82 12.17 0.37 0.01
CA ILE A 82 13.54 0.87 -0.21
C ILE A 82 13.96 0.79 -1.68
N HIS A 83 13.27 -0.05 -2.45
CA HIS A 83 13.47 -0.22 -3.89
C HIS A 83 12.30 0.39 -4.67
N ARG A 84 12.53 0.59 -5.98
CA ARG A 84 11.42 0.90 -6.89
C ARG A 84 10.52 -0.32 -7.02
N PRO A 85 9.20 -0.13 -7.19
CA PRO A 85 8.32 -1.26 -7.43
C PRO A 85 8.71 -1.97 -8.73
N GLU A 86 8.73 -3.30 -8.69
CA GLU A 86 8.91 -4.13 -9.88
C GLU A 86 7.75 -3.94 -10.86
N PRO A 87 7.97 -4.09 -12.19
CA PRO A 87 6.89 -4.10 -13.17
C PRO A 87 5.96 -5.31 -12.97
N GLY A 88 4.74 -5.22 -13.50
CA GLY A 88 3.73 -6.30 -13.42
C GLY A 88 2.87 -6.23 -12.17
N THR A 89 2.29 -7.37 -11.77
CA THR A 89 1.37 -7.47 -10.63
C THR A 89 2.11 -7.38 -9.29
N LEU A 90 1.41 -7.00 -8.23
CA LEU A 90 1.93 -7.03 -6.87
C LEU A 90 2.17 -8.47 -6.44
N LYS A 91 3.41 -8.76 -6.02
CA LYS A 91 3.73 -10.00 -5.31
C LYS A 91 2.95 -10.04 -3.99
N THR A 92 2.64 -11.22 -3.50
CA THR A 92 2.03 -11.37 -2.17
C THR A 92 3.04 -10.96 -1.09
N LEU A 93 2.61 -10.15 -0.12
CA LEU A 93 3.47 -9.82 1.02
C LEU A 93 3.78 -11.08 1.85
N PRO A 94 5.05 -11.30 2.24
CA PRO A 94 5.40 -12.33 3.20
C PRO A 94 4.64 -12.17 4.53
N SER A 95 4.26 -13.28 5.16
CA SER A 95 3.45 -13.30 6.38
C SER A 95 4.05 -12.50 7.53
N TYR A 96 5.38 -12.55 7.70
CA TYR A 96 6.07 -11.80 8.75
C TYR A 96 5.88 -10.28 8.63
N MET A 97 5.79 -9.75 7.39
CA MET A 97 5.57 -8.33 7.15
C MET A 97 4.15 -7.92 7.50
N VAL A 98 3.18 -8.82 7.30
CA VAL A 98 1.79 -8.60 7.70
C VAL A 98 1.67 -8.56 9.22
N SER A 99 2.36 -9.46 9.93
CA SER A 99 2.35 -9.51 11.40
C SER A 99 2.92 -8.24 12.06
N VAL A 100 3.91 -7.57 11.43
CA VAL A 100 4.47 -6.30 11.93
C VAL A 100 3.43 -5.18 11.92
N ILE A 101 2.47 -5.21 10.99
CA ILE A 101 1.43 -4.18 10.88
C ILE A 101 0.47 -4.21 12.07
N ASP A 102 0.18 -5.40 12.61
CA ASP A 102 -0.80 -5.61 13.69
C ASP A 102 -0.20 -5.50 15.10
N GLN A 103 1.13 -5.38 15.23
CA GLN A 103 1.74 -5.02 16.51
C GLN A 103 1.42 -3.55 16.81
N LYS A 104 0.35 -3.33 17.58
CA LYS A 104 -0.09 -2.03 18.08
C LYS A 104 1.07 -1.27 18.73
N VAL A 105 1.22 -0.01 18.32
CA VAL A 105 1.87 1.04 19.14
C VAL A 105 0.93 1.40 20.28
#